data_AF-A0A558ARQ9-F1
#
_entry.id   AF-A0A558ARQ9-F1
#
_cell.length_a   1.000
_cell.length_b   1.000
_cell.length_c   1.000
_cell.angle_alpha   90.00
_cell.angle_beta   90.00
_cell.angle_gamma   90.00
#
_symmetry.space_group_name_H-M   'P 1'
#
loop_
_entity.id
_entity.type
_entity.pdbx_description
1 polymer ?
#
loop_
_entity_poly.entity_id
_entity_poly.type
_entity_poly.pdbx_seq_one_letter_code
_entity_poly.pdbx_strand_id
1 'polypeptide(L)'
;MLSRKSEKFLLDLRVELMARGKSSDDIEEMEEELRDHLTEAEAHGKSVDSVTGGSVKSYIRSISEELSLEPGLKQKGTQLIIYLFGLFTIPRLISGQFELSTSMIIYYLLVILFLGYGSLYVMKEMILKFGDSKKTYIYSILYGIIIFAGMVGGQFLIRAHPGFVIYEGSPNLNFIIGLSLLIIVVAVTLIMRRWFFALLPILLSAPELIARFVTDGASPTSENYLIISSISLFVCSIVIMSILLYTGKKGR
;
A
#
# COMPACT_ATOMS: atom_id res chain seq x y z
N MET A 1 29.09 -7.29 18.07
CA MET A 1 28.51 -7.01 16.73
C MET A 1 28.33 -8.34 16.05
N LEU A 2 27.15 -8.61 15.51
CA LEU A 2 26.84 -9.88 14.83
C LEU A 2 27.49 -9.95 13.45
N SER A 3 27.71 -11.16 12.96
CA SER A 3 28.11 -11.38 11.58
C SER A 3 27.00 -10.97 10.59
N ARG A 4 27.39 -10.63 9.35
CA ARG A 4 26.42 -10.36 8.26
C ARG A 4 25.48 -11.53 7.99
N LYS A 5 25.91 -12.77 8.29
CA LYS A 5 25.06 -13.97 8.12
C LYS A 5 23.95 -14.00 9.17
N SER A 6 24.28 -13.68 10.42
CA SER A 6 23.31 -13.56 11.51
C SER A 6 22.33 -12.40 11.28
N GLU A 7 22.82 -11.23 10.88
CA GLU A 7 21.95 -10.09 10.55
C GLU A 7 20.99 -10.41 9.40
N LYS A 8 21.49 -11.10 8.35
CA LYS A 8 20.62 -11.54 7.26
C LYS A 8 19.57 -12.55 7.74
N PHE A 9 19.95 -13.49 8.60
CA PHE A 9 19.01 -14.46 9.15
C PHE A 9 17.88 -13.78 9.93
N LEU A 10 18.22 -12.82 10.80
CA LEU A 10 17.24 -12.05 11.59
C LEU A 10 16.30 -11.25 10.67
N LEU A 11 16.83 -10.63 9.61
CA LEU A 11 16.01 -9.94 8.60
C LEU A 11 15.04 -10.90 7.90
N ASP A 12 15.53 -12.04 7.44
CA ASP A 12 14.72 -13.04 6.74
C ASP A 12 13.64 -13.62 7.68
N LEU A 13 13.96 -13.82 8.96
CA LEU A 13 13.02 -14.23 10.01
C LEU A 13 11.91 -13.19 10.21
N ARG A 14 12.28 -11.92 10.41
CA ARG A 14 11.34 -10.80 10.57
C ARG A 14 10.36 -10.73 9.40
N VAL A 15 10.86 -10.78 8.16
CA VAL A 15 10.03 -10.74 6.94
C VAL A 15 9.07 -11.91 6.87
N GLU A 16 9.51 -13.12 7.22
CA GLU A 16 8.68 -14.32 7.19
C GLU A 16 7.60 -14.32 8.27
N LEU A 17 7.91 -13.82 9.48
CA LEU A 17 6.93 -13.65 10.57
C LEU A 17 5.90 -12.56 10.25
N MET A 18 6.33 -11.42 9.69
CA MET A 18 5.42 -10.38 9.20
C MET A 18 4.48 -10.93 8.13
N ALA A 19 5.00 -11.72 7.19
CA ALA A 19 4.19 -12.35 6.13
C ALA A 19 3.17 -13.36 6.69
N ARG A 20 3.45 -13.97 7.84
CA ARG A 20 2.53 -14.85 8.59
C ARG A 20 1.54 -14.08 9.46
N GLY A 21 1.68 -12.75 9.53
CA GLY A 21 0.76 -11.87 10.24
C GLY A 21 1.03 -11.73 11.73
N LYS A 22 2.25 -12.04 12.19
CA LYS A 22 2.64 -11.81 13.59
C LYS A 22 2.65 -10.32 13.95
N SER A 23 2.37 -10.03 15.22
CA SER A 23 2.39 -8.67 15.78
C SER A 23 3.81 -8.09 15.68
N SER A 24 3.95 -6.77 15.65
CA SER A 24 5.28 -6.13 15.68
C SER A 24 6.05 -6.48 16.95
N ASP A 25 5.33 -6.52 18.07
CA ASP A 25 5.90 -6.64 19.40
C ASP A 25 6.41 -8.08 19.62
N ASP A 26 5.62 -9.09 19.20
CA ASP A 26 6.03 -10.50 19.19
C ASP A 26 7.30 -10.70 18.34
N ILE A 27 7.36 -10.04 17.17
CA ILE A 27 8.50 -10.17 16.25
C ILE A 27 9.74 -9.54 16.86
N GLU A 28 9.61 -8.41 17.54
CA GLU A 28 10.71 -7.71 18.17
C GLU A 28 11.27 -8.49 19.35
N GLU A 29 10.41 -9.03 20.22
CA GLU A 29 10.79 -9.89 21.34
C GLU A 29 11.55 -11.14 20.86
N MET A 30 10.98 -11.86 19.88
CA MET A 30 11.63 -13.04 19.30
C MET A 30 12.96 -12.72 18.61
N GLU A 31 13.05 -11.56 17.94
CA GLU A 31 14.29 -11.16 17.29
C GLU A 31 15.36 -10.80 18.31
N GLU A 32 14.99 -10.13 19.40
CA GLU A 32 15.91 -9.76 20.48
C GLU A 32 16.46 -11.01 21.20
N GLU A 33 15.60 -11.96 21.56
CA GLU A 33 16.02 -13.23 22.16
C GLU A 33 16.96 -14.01 21.22
N LEU A 34 16.60 -14.14 19.94
CA LEU A 34 17.45 -14.83 18.98
C LEU A 34 18.78 -14.08 18.75
N ARG A 35 18.76 -12.74 18.77
CA ARG A 35 19.96 -11.91 18.64
C ARG A 35 20.94 -12.14 19.79
N ASP A 36 20.44 -12.34 21.01
CA ASP A 36 21.26 -12.69 22.17
C ASP A 36 21.89 -14.08 22.00
N HIS A 37 21.09 -15.08 21.62
CA HIS A 37 21.59 -16.43 21.36
C HIS A 37 22.63 -16.49 20.24
N LEU A 38 22.44 -15.72 19.16
CA LEU A 38 23.41 -15.62 18.08
C LEU A 38 24.69 -14.92 18.53
N THR A 39 24.58 -13.90 19.38
CA THR A 39 25.74 -13.17 19.91
C THR A 39 26.59 -14.08 20.80
N GLU A 40 25.96 -14.85 21.69
CA GLU A 40 26.64 -15.82 22.54
C GLU A 40 27.27 -16.95 21.70
N ALA A 41 26.54 -17.50 20.73
CA ALA A 41 27.05 -18.54 19.86
C ALA A 41 28.27 -18.09 19.04
N GLU A 42 28.22 -16.89 18.44
CA GLU A 42 29.35 -16.33 17.71
C GLU A 42 30.55 -16.02 18.62
N ALA A 43 30.32 -15.56 19.85
CA ALA A 43 31.37 -15.35 20.84
C ALA A 43 32.09 -16.66 21.20
N HIS A 44 31.38 -17.79 21.16
CA HIS A 44 31.94 -19.14 21.34
C HIS A 44 32.44 -19.79 20.04
N GLY A 45 32.52 -19.06 18.93
CA GLY A 45 32.99 -19.57 17.64
C GLY A 45 32.03 -20.54 16.97
N LYS A 46 30.78 -20.64 17.44
CA LYS A 46 29.74 -21.47 16.83
C LYS A 46 29.12 -20.74 15.64
N SER A 47 28.63 -21.52 14.68
CA SER A 47 27.99 -20.99 13.48
C SER A 47 26.53 -20.64 13.73
N VAL A 48 26.01 -19.68 12.97
CA VAL A 48 24.57 -19.31 12.92
C VAL A 48 23.67 -20.55 12.75
N ASP A 49 24.13 -21.50 11.95
CA ASP A 49 23.37 -22.71 11.62
C ASP A 49 23.19 -23.63 12.83
N SER A 50 24.11 -23.58 13.80
CA SER A 50 24.04 -24.38 15.03
C SER A 50 22.94 -23.94 15.99
N VAL A 51 22.55 -22.66 15.94
CA VAL A 51 21.46 -22.08 16.75
C VAL A 51 20.13 -22.18 16.00
N THR A 52 20.16 -21.96 14.68
CA THR A 52 18.96 -21.76 13.86
C THR A 52 18.48 -23.01 13.10
N GLY A 53 19.26 -24.10 13.11
CA GLY A 53 18.96 -25.29 12.29
C GLY A 53 19.15 -25.05 10.78
N GLY A 54 19.92 -24.04 10.40
CA GLY A 54 20.38 -23.79 9.03
C GLY A 54 19.39 -23.08 8.09
N SER A 55 18.13 -22.89 8.46
CA SER A 55 17.19 -22.06 7.68
C SER A 55 16.08 -21.44 8.52
N VAL A 56 15.61 -20.26 8.11
CA VAL A 56 14.47 -19.56 8.76
C VAL A 56 13.23 -20.44 8.84
N LYS A 57 12.94 -21.22 7.78
CA LYS A 57 11.81 -22.17 7.81
C LYS A 57 11.99 -23.27 8.86
N SER A 58 13.22 -23.77 9.04
CA SER A 58 13.52 -24.79 10.05
C SER A 58 13.39 -24.21 11.45
N TYR A 59 13.92 -23.01 11.66
CA TYR A 59 13.80 -22.29 12.93
C TYR A 59 12.35 -22.00 13.29
N ILE A 60 11.58 -21.38 12.39
CA ILE A 60 10.14 -21.13 12.61
C ILE A 60 9.40 -22.44 12.91
N ARG A 61 9.81 -23.57 12.32
CA ARG A 61 9.19 -24.87 12.60
C ARG A 61 9.53 -25.38 14.00
N SER A 62 10.76 -25.19 14.47
CA SER A 62 11.16 -25.60 15.83
C SER A 62 10.45 -24.80 16.91
N ILE A 63 10.09 -23.54 16.64
CA ILE A 63 9.33 -22.69 17.57
C ILE A 63 7.83 -22.61 17.22
N SER A 64 7.35 -23.42 16.25
CA SER A 64 5.99 -23.27 15.71
C SER A 64 4.87 -23.61 16.70
N GLU A 65 5.15 -24.44 17.71
CA GLU A 65 4.19 -24.76 18.77
C GLU A 65 3.99 -23.59 19.75
N GLU A 66 4.98 -22.69 19.86
CA GLU A 66 4.93 -21.48 20.69
C GLU A 66 4.43 -20.26 19.89
N LEU A 67 4.46 -20.35 18.56
CA LEU A 67 3.97 -19.31 17.65
C LEU A 67 2.43 -19.32 17.57
N SER A 68 1.78 -18.60 18.48
CA SER A 68 0.37 -18.24 18.35
C SER A 68 0.10 -17.49 17.03
N LEU A 69 -0.59 -18.11 16.07
CA LEU A 69 -0.97 -17.40 14.84
C LEU A 69 -2.01 -16.33 15.17
N GLU A 70 -1.71 -15.05 14.92
CA GLU A 70 -2.74 -14.00 15.02
C GLU A 70 -3.87 -14.32 14.01
N PRO A 71 -5.14 -14.46 14.46
CA PRO A 71 -6.28 -14.66 13.56
C PRO A 71 -6.60 -13.43 12.67
N GLY A 72 -5.82 -12.34 12.75
CA GLY A 72 -6.13 -11.04 12.16
C GLY A 72 -5.68 -10.82 10.71
N LEU A 73 -4.82 -11.67 10.11
CA LEU A 73 -4.23 -11.37 8.79
C LEU A 73 -5.28 -11.30 7.67
N LYS A 74 -6.27 -12.21 7.69
CA LYS A 74 -7.38 -12.19 6.72
C LYS A 74 -8.24 -10.93 6.88
N GLN A 75 -8.52 -10.53 8.11
CA GLN A 75 -9.30 -9.32 8.40
C GLN A 75 -8.58 -8.05 7.95
N LYS A 76 -7.28 -7.93 8.25
CA LYS A 76 -6.41 -6.83 7.81
C LYS A 76 -6.33 -6.75 6.27
N GLY A 77 -6.24 -7.90 5.59
CA GLY A 77 -6.24 -7.98 4.12
C GLY A 77 -7.57 -7.52 3.50
N THR A 78 -8.71 -7.96 4.03
CA THR A 78 -10.03 -7.52 3.55
C THR A 78 -10.23 -6.01 3.74
N GLN A 79 -9.79 -5.46 4.88
CA GLN A 79 -9.82 -4.01 5.13
C GLN A 79 -9.00 -3.22 4.10
N LEU A 80 -7.81 -3.74 3.73
CA LEU A 80 -6.98 -3.13 2.69
C LEU A 80 -7.68 -3.12 1.33
N ILE A 81 -8.34 -4.21 0.95
CA ILE A 81 -9.08 -4.29 -0.32
C ILE A 81 -10.21 -3.27 -0.36
N ILE A 82 -11.02 -3.18 0.70
CA ILE A 82 -12.11 -2.20 0.81
C ILE A 82 -11.56 -0.78 0.73
N TYR A 83 -10.44 -0.51 1.42
CA TYR A 83 -9.79 0.78 1.40
C TYR A 83 -9.28 1.17 -0.01
N LEU A 84 -8.59 0.25 -0.70
CA LEU A 84 -8.10 0.48 -2.07
C LEU A 84 -9.26 0.72 -3.04
N PHE A 85 -10.35 -0.03 -2.90
CA PHE A 85 -11.55 0.19 -3.71
C PHE A 85 -12.13 1.60 -3.50
N GLY A 86 -12.25 2.04 -2.24
CA GLY A 86 -12.65 3.42 -1.92
C GLY A 86 -11.69 4.46 -2.48
N LEU A 87 -10.38 4.23 -2.36
CA LEU A 87 -9.32 5.13 -2.81
C LEU A 87 -9.41 5.46 -4.31
N PHE A 88 -9.78 4.49 -5.15
CA PHE A 88 -9.91 4.69 -6.60
C PHE A 88 -11.32 5.09 -7.06
N THR A 89 -12.34 4.78 -6.26
CA THR A 89 -13.74 5.04 -6.62
C THR A 89 -14.19 6.43 -6.20
N ILE A 90 -13.78 6.90 -5.02
CA ILE A 90 -14.21 8.19 -4.45
C ILE A 90 -13.85 9.38 -5.36
N PRO A 91 -12.61 9.53 -5.87
CA PRO A 91 -12.28 10.65 -6.76
C PRO A 91 -13.13 10.68 -8.03
N ARG A 92 -13.45 9.51 -8.61
CA ARG A 92 -14.30 9.40 -9.81
C ARG A 92 -15.77 9.73 -9.54
N LEU A 93 -16.27 9.35 -8.37
CA LEU A 93 -17.61 9.73 -7.94
C LEU A 93 -17.70 11.25 -7.78
N ILE A 94 -16.69 11.87 -7.16
CA ILE A 94 -16.60 13.32 -6.99
C ILE A 94 -16.53 14.04 -8.35
N SER A 95 -15.74 13.51 -9.28
CA SER A 95 -15.66 14.06 -10.63
C SER A 95 -16.96 13.89 -11.42
N GLY A 96 -17.90 13.05 -10.97
CA GLY A 96 -19.16 12.81 -11.65
C GLY A 96 -19.06 11.88 -12.86
N GLN A 97 -17.86 11.42 -13.23
CA GLN A 97 -17.59 10.50 -14.34
C GLN A 97 -17.71 9.01 -13.95
N PHE A 98 -18.41 8.71 -12.84
CA PHE A 98 -18.53 7.34 -12.39
C PHE A 98 -19.55 6.58 -13.23
N GLU A 99 -19.03 5.70 -14.07
CA GLU A 99 -19.78 4.72 -14.85
C GLU A 99 -19.31 3.33 -14.47
N LEU A 100 -20.25 2.47 -14.06
CA LEU A 100 -19.94 1.09 -13.77
C LEU A 100 -20.04 0.27 -15.06
N SER A 101 -18.88 -0.10 -15.62
CA SER A 101 -18.78 -0.97 -16.78
C SER A 101 -18.02 -2.26 -16.47
N THR A 102 -18.23 -3.31 -17.28
CA THR A 102 -17.49 -4.58 -17.14
C THR A 102 -15.97 -4.35 -17.21
N SER A 103 -15.51 -3.48 -18.12
CA SER A 103 -14.09 -3.12 -18.25
C SER A 103 -13.56 -2.43 -16.99
N MET A 104 -14.37 -1.60 -16.33
CA MET A 104 -14.00 -0.95 -15.07
C MET A 104 -13.85 -1.95 -13.92
N ILE A 105 -14.77 -2.93 -13.84
CA ILE A 105 -14.70 -3.98 -12.82
C ILE A 105 -13.43 -4.81 -12.97
N ILE A 106 -13.12 -5.24 -14.20
CA ILE A 106 -11.88 -5.99 -14.51
C ILE A 106 -10.66 -5.14 -14.16
N TYR A 107 -10.66 -3.86 -14.54
CA TYR A 107 -9.58 -2.95 -14.20
C TYR A 107 -9.35 -2.84 -12.69
N TYR A 108 -10.40 -2.61 -11.90
CA TYR A 108 -10.27 -2.53 -10.44
C TYR A 108 -9.82 -3.85 -9.82
N LEU A 109 -10.29 -4.98 -10.33
CA LEU A 109 -9.83 -6.29 -9.87
C LEU A 109 -8.32 -6.47 -10.10
N LEU A 110 -7.84 -6.11 -11.29
CA LEU A 110 -6.41 -6.18 -11.61
C LEU A 110 -5.59 -5.21 -10.76
N VAL A 111 -6.04 -3.97 -10.59
CA VAL A 111 -5.35 -2.98 -9.73
C VAL A 111 -5.26 -3.49 -8.30
N ILE A 112 -6.34 -4.00 -7.71
CA ILE A 112 -6.34 -4.52 -6.34
C ILE A 112 -5.41 -5.75 -6.23
N LEU A 113 -5.43 -6.63 -7.22
CA LEU A 113 -4.59 -7.83 -7.23
C LEU A 113 -3.10 -7.49 -7.30
N PHE A 114 -2.70 -6.59 -8.21
CA PHE A 114 -1.31 -6.23 -8.42
C PHE A 114 -0.77 -5.21 -7.40
N LEU A 115 -1.56 -4.18 -7.04
CA LEU A 115 -1.18 -3.17 -6.06
C LEU A 115 -1.32 -3.68 -4.62
N GLY A 116 -2.33 -4.51 -4.34
CA GLY A 116 -2.54 -5.10 -3.02
C GLY A 116 -1.66 -6.33 -2.80
N TYR A 117 -2.10 -7.48 -3.29
CA TYR A 117 -1.42 -8.75 -3.01
C TYR A 117 -0.06 -8.87 -3.71
N GLY A 118 0.00 -8.47 -4.99
CA GLY A 118 1.22 -8.55 -5.79
C GLY A 118 2.36 -7.71 -5.23
N SER A 119 2.09 -6.49 -4.75
CA SER A 119 3.12 -5.63 -4.17
C SER A 119 3.73 -6.20 -2.89
N LEU A 120 2.90 -6.78 -2.01
CA LEU A 120 3.35 -7.44 -0.79
C LEU A 120 4.19 -8.68 -1.11
N TYR A 121 3.75 -9.49 -2.07
CA TYR A 121 4.47 -10.68 -2.50
C TYR A 121 5.83 -10.33 -3.12
N VAL A 122 5.85 -9.39 -4.08
CA VAL A 122 7.10 -8.95 -4.71
C VAL A 122 8.02 -8.32 -3.67
N MET A 123 7.53 -7.42 -2.82
CA MET A 123 8.36 -6.82 -1.77
C MET A 123 8.98 -7.88 -0.85
N LYS A 124 8.20 -8.87 -0.43
CA LYS A 124 8.70 -10.00 0.37
C LYS A 124 9.85 -10.73 -0.33
N GLU A 125 9.62 -11.20 -1.56
CA GLU A 125 10.63 -11.95 -2.33
C GLU A 125 11.90 -11.12 -2.57
N MET A 126 11.74 -9.83 -2.80
CA MET A 126 12.86 -8.92 -3.05
C MET A 126 13.73 -8.71 -1.80
N ILE A 127 13.11 -8.54 -0.63
CA ILE A 127 13.84 -8.41 0.63
C ILE A 127 14.54 -9.73 0.97
N LEU A 128 13.88 -10.89 0.84
CA LEU A 128 14.51 -12.20 1.11
C LEU A 128 15.69 -12.48 0.19
N LYS A 129 15.57 -12.15 -1.10
CA LYS A 129 16.62 -12.42 -2.09
C LYS A 129 17.80 -11.47 -1.97
N PHE A 130 17.55 -10.18 -1.82
CA PHE A 130 18.57 -9.13 -1.93
C PHE A 130 18.89 -8.42 -0.60
N GLY A 131 18.16 -8.70 0.48
CA GLY A 131 18.33 -8.08 1.80
C GLY A 131 18.14 -6.57 1.78
N ASP A 132 18.77 -5.88 2.72
CA ASP A 132 18.93 -4.42 2.68
C ASP A 132 20.08 -4.03 1.75
N SER A 133 19.82 -4.03 0.45
CA SER A 133 20.80 -3.62 -0.55
C SER A 133 20.22 -2.61 -1.53
N LYS A 134 21.11 -1.82 -2.15
CA LYS A 134 20.73 -0.87 -3.22
C LYS A 134 19.90 -1.54 -4.33
N LYS A 135 20.12 -2.84 -4.59
CA LYS A 135 19.36 -3.61 -5.59
C LYS A 135 17.89 -3.73 -5.20
N THR A 136 17.59 -4.00 -3.93
CA THR A 136 16.21 -4.09 -3.41
C THR A 136 15.44 -2.79 -3.68
N TYR A 137 16.05 -1.64 -3.40
CA TYR A 137 15.43 -0.33 -3.69
C TYR A 137 15.20 -0.09 -5.18
N ILE A 138 16.21 -0.36 -6.03
CA ILE A 138 16.11 -0.15 -7.48
C ILE A 138 14.97 -0.98 -8.07
N TYR A 139 14.91 -2.26 -7.73
CA TYR A 139 13.87 -3.15 -8.25
C TYR A 139 12.48 -2.84 -7.68
N SER A 140 12.37 -2.40 -6.41
CA SER A 140 11.09 -1.92 -5.86
C SER A 140 10.59 -0.68 -6.60
N ILE A 141 11.47 0.25 -6.95
CA ILE A 141 11.14 1.41 -7.79
C ILE A 141 10.69 0.96 -9.17
N LEU A 142 11.44 0.05 -9.80
CA LEU A 142 11.10 -0.47 -11.13
C LEU A 142 9.73 -1.18 -11.13
N TYR A 143 9.45 -1.97 -10.11
CA TYR A 143 8.13 -2.59 -9.91
C TYR A 143 7.04 -1.51 -9.79
N GLY A 144 7.28 -0.46 -9.00
CA GLY A 144 6.36 0.67 -8.88
C GLY A 144 6.07 1.35 -10.22
N ILE A 145 7.09 1.56 -11.06
CA ILE A 145 6.94 2.12 -12.41
C ILE A 145 6.07 1.20 -13.28
N ILE A 146 6.30 -0.12 -13.25
CA ILE A 146 5.53 -1.09 -14.02
C ILE A 146 4.05 -1.08 -13.60
N ILE A 147 3.78 -1.06 -12.29
CA ILE A 147 2.41 -0.99 -11.76
C ILE A 147 1.73 0.31 -12.19
N PHE A 148 2.42 1.44 -12.08
CA PHE A 148 1.89 2.73 -12.50
C PHE A 148 1.62 2.77 -14.02
N ALA A 149 2.55 2.28 -14.83
CA ALA A 149 2.38 2.17 -16.27
C ALA A 149 1.20 1.25 -16.64
N GLY A 150 1.04 0.13 -15.90
CA GLY A 150 -0.11 -0.76 -16.05
C GLY A 150 -1.44 -0.10 -15.68
N MET A 151 -1.47 0.72 -14.63
CA MET A 151 -2.66 1.48 -14.25
C MET A 151 -3.04 2.51 -15.32
N VAL A 152 -2.08 3.30 -15.78
CA VAL A 152 -2.30 4.30 -16.84
C VAL A 152 -2.69 3.63 -18.15
N GLY A 153 -1.95 2.60 -18.57
CA GLY A 153 -2.26 1.81 -19.77
C GLY A 153 -3.64 1.15 -19.69
N GLY A 154 -4.02 0.63 -18.52
CA GLY A 154 -5.35 0.08 -18.27
C GLY A 154 -6.46 1.13 -18.45
N GLN A 155 -6.23 2.38 -18.05
CA GLN A 155 -7.19 3.46 -18.32
C GLN A 155 -7.37 3.73 -19.81
N PHE A 156 -6.27 3.78 -20.57
CA PHE A 156 -6.36 3.93 -22.03
C PHE A 156 -7.09 2.75 -22.68
N LEU A 157 -6.86 1.53 -22.19
CA LEU A 157 -7.52 0.33 -22.70
C LEU A 157 -9.03 0.35 -22.45
N ILE A 158 -9.48 0.78 -21.26
CA ILE A 158 -10.91 0.94 -20.96
C ILE A 158 -11.56 1.97 -21.88
N ARG A 159 -10.86 3.06 -22.18
CA ARG A 159 -11.36 4.10 -23.10
C ARG A 159 -11.43 3.60 -24.56
N ALA A 160 -10.46 2.79 -24.99
CA ALA A 160 -10.43 2.22 -26.34
C ALA A 160 -11.45 1.08 -26.52
N HIS A 161 -11.69 0.30 -25.47
CA HIS A 161 -12.63 -0.81 -25.44
C HIS A 161 -13.63 -0.64 -24.29
N PRO A 162 -14.60 0.29 -24.44
CA PRO A 162 -15.66 0.44 -23.45
C PRO A 162 -16.47 -0.85 -23.42
N GLY A 163 -16.48 -1.50 -22.25
CA GLY A 163 -17.27 -2.69 -22.01
C GLY A 163 -18.75 -2.36 -21.89
N PHE A 164 -19.56 -3.35 -21.53
CA PHE A 164 -20.98 -3.12 -21.27
C PHE A 164 -21.18 -2.22 -20.05
N VAL A 165 -21.93 -1.13 -20.21
CA VAL A 165 -22.26 -0.18 -19.14
C VAL A 165 -23.47 -0.72 -18.38
N ILE A 166 -23.26 -0.95 -17.08
CA ILE A 166 -24.26 -1.50 -16.17
C ILE A 166 -25.01 -0.37 -15.45
N TYR A 167 -24.30 0.71 -15.13
CA TYR A 167 -24.86 1.87 -14.44
C TYR A 167 -24.15 3.16 -14.87
N GLU A 168 -24.95 4.16 -15.22
CA GLU A 168 -24.53 5.53 -15.46
C GLU A 168 -25.25 6.44 -14.45
N GLY A 169 -24.49 6.98 -13.49
CA GLY A 169 -25.04 7.82 -12.45
C GLY A 169 -25.13 9.28 -12.88
N SER A 170 -26.17 9.99 -12.45
CA SER A 170 -26.24 11.44 -12.65
C SER A 170 -25.03 12.13 -11.99
N PRO A 171 -24.37 13.11 -12.64
CA PRO A 171 -23.19 13.79 -12.10
C PRO A 171 -23.39 14.41 -10.70
N ASN A 172 -24.61 14.82 -10.37
CA ASN A 172 -24.94 15.38 -9.05
C ASN A 172 -25.15 14.29 -7.99
N LEU A 173 -25.75 13.15 -8.35
CA LEU A 173 -25.88 12.02 -7.43
C LEU A 173 -24.52 11.39 -7.13
N ASN A 174 -23.70 11.19 -8.15
CA ASN A 174 -22.33 10.69 -8.01
C ASN A 174 -21.50 11.57 -7.07
N PHE A 175 -21.67 12.90 -7.14
CA PHE A 175 -20.99 13.83 -6.24
C PHE A 175 -21.37 13.62 -4.77
N ILE A 176 -22.67 13.57 -4.48
CA ILE A 176 -23.18 13.44 -3.11
C ILE A 176 -22.72 12.11 -2.52
N ILE A 177 -22.76 11.03 -3.31
CA ILE A 177 -22.26 9.71 -2.91
C ILE A 177 -20.74 9.75 -2.69
N GLY A 178 -19.98 10.35 -3.61
CA GLY A 178 -18.52 10.48 -3.49
C GLY A 178 -18.10 11.28 -2.26
N LEU A 179 -18.75 12.41 -2.00
CA LEU A 179 -18.46 13.27 -0.86
C LEU A 179 -18.82 12.60 0.47
N SER A 180 -19.99 11.93 0.55
CA SER A 180 -20.38 11.19 1.75
C SER A 180 -19.43 10.03 2.05
N LEU A 181 -19.04 9.26 1.04
CA LEU A 181 -18.04 8.20 1.19
C LEU A 181 -16.66 8.74 1.61
N LEU A 182 -16.22 9.87 1.06
CA LEU A 182 -14.97 10.51 1.48
C LEU A 182 -14.99 10.85 2.97
N ILE A 183 -16.07 11.49 3.45
CA ILE A 183 -16.22 11.85 4.87
C ILE A 183 -16.21 10.60 5.75
N ILE A 184 -16.92 9.55 5.36
CA ILE A 184 -16.96 8.28 6.11
C ILE A 184 -15.57 7.65 6.19
N VAL A 185 -14.86 7.53 5.07
CA VAL A 185 -13.51 6.93 5.03
C VAL A 185 -12.53 7.74 5.88
N VAL A 186 -12.57 9.06 5.78
CA VAL A 186 -11.72 9.95 6.60
C VAL A 186 -12.06 9.81 8.09
N ALA A 187 -13.33 9.80 8.46
CA ALA A 187 -13.74 9.65 9.85
C ALA A 187 -13.29 8.30 10.43
N VAL A 188 -13.52 7.19 9.72
CA VAL A 188 -13.11 5.84 10.14
C VAL A 188 -11.60 5.75 10.30
N THR A 189 -10.82 6.27 9.33
CA THR A 189 -9.36 6.22 9.38
C THR A 189 -8.76 7.08 10.51
N LEU A 190 -9.37 8.22 10.82
CA LEU A 190 -9.00 9.05 11.98
C LEU A 190 -9.35 8.37 13.31
N ILE A 191 -10.52 7.73 13.43
CA ILE A 191 -10.90 6.95 14.62
C ILE A 191 -9.90 5.82 14.87
N MET A 192 -9.44 5.15 13.80
CA MET A 192 -8.39 4.13 13.88
C MET A 192 -6.99 4.68 14.20
N ARG A 193 -6.83 6.00 14.45
CA ARG A 193 -5.56 6.72 14.65
C ARG A 193 -4.56 6.54 13.50
N ARG A 194 -5.07 6.24 12.29
CA ARG A 194 -4.29 5.99 11.08
C ARG A 194 -4.31 7.22 10.17
N TRP A 195 -3.73 8.33 10.65
CA TRP A 195 -3.78 9.63 9.98
C TRP A 195 -3.25 9.60 8.53
N PHE A 196 -2.21 8.81 8.25
CA PHE A 196 -1.67 8.63 6.90
C PHE A 196 -2.70 8.05 5.93
N PHE A 197 -3.55 7.12 6.38
CA PHE A 197 -4.61 6.52 5.57
C PHE A 197 -5.79 7.47 5.33
N ALA A 198 -5.98 8.48 6.19
CA ALA A 198 -6.95 9.55 5.97
C ALA A 198 -6.46 10.56 4.92
N LEU A 199 -5.15 10.83 4.89
CA LEU A 199 -4.53 11.81 4.00
C LEU A 199 -4.66 11.43 2.52
N LEU A 200 -4.43 10.17 2.17
CA LEU A 200 -4.44 9.69 0.78
C LEU A 200 -5.78 9.90 0.03
N PRO A 201 -6.95 9.51 0.55
CA PRO A 201 -8.21 9.75 -0.15
C PRO A 201 -8.55 11.24 -0.28
N ILE A 202 -8.19 12.05 0.72
CA ILE A 202 -8.32 13.52 0.64
C ILE A 202 -7.45 14.06 -0.49
N LEU A 203 -6.18 13.66 -0.55
CA LEU A 203 -5.24 14.08 -1.57
C LEU A 203 -5.75 13.74 -2.98
N LEU A 204 -6.18 12.50 -3.20
CA LEU A 204 -6.63 12.07 -4.52
C LEU A 204 -7.96 12.72 -4.92
N SER A 205 -8.78 13.11 -3.96
CA SER A 205 -10.08 13.74 -4.20
C SER A 205 -10.01 15.27 -4.29
N ALA A 206 -8.99 15.89 -3.69
CA ALA A 206 -8.85 17.34 -3.63
C ALA A 206 -8.82 18.02 -5.01
N PRO A 207 -8.12 17.51 -6.03
CA PRO A 207 -8.12 18.10 -7.37
C PRO A 207 -9.50 18.16 -7.99
N GLU A 208 -10.26 17.06 -7.88
CA GLU A 208 -11.61 16.94 -8.42
C GLU A 208 -12.61 17.83 -7.67
N LEU A 209 -12.44 17.95 -6.34
CA LEU A 209 -13.22 18.89 -5.52
C LEU A 209 -12.96 20.34 -5.94
N ILE A 210 -11.68 20.74 -6.01
CA ILE A 210 -11.27 22.10 -6.38
C ILE A 210 -11.77 22.43 -7.79
N ALA A 211 -11.56 21.54 -8.75
CA ALA A 211 -12.02 21.73 -10.13
C ALA A 211 -13.54 21.94 -10.19
N ARG A 212 -14.31 21.16 -9.43
CA ARG A 212 -15.77 21.27 -9.43
C ARG A 212 -16.28 22.55 -8.79
N PHE A 213 -15.67 23.00 -7.69
CA PHE A 213 -16.04 24.26 -7.04
C PHE A 213 -15.64 25.49 -7.86
N VAL A 214 -14.48 25.46 -8.53
CA VAL A 214 -14.00 26.60 -9.32
C VAL A 214 -14.76 26.75 -10.65
N THR A 215 -15.29 25.65 -11.19
CA THR A 215 -15.99 25.65 -12.48
C THR A 215 -17.53 25.65 -12.34
N ASP A 216 -18.08 25.92 -11.16
CA ASP A 216 -19.53 25.87 -10.88
C ASP A 216 -20.20 24.56 -11.31
N GLY A 217 -19.49 23.43 -11.16
CA GLY A 217 -20.00 22.13 -11.57
C GLY A 217 -20.07 21.93 -13.08
N ALA A 218 -19.24 22.65 -13.85
CA ALA A 218 -19.08 22.41 -15.29
C ALA A 218 -18.83 20.92 -15.57
N SER A 219 -19.23 20.50 -16.77
CA SER A 219 -19.08 19.11 -17.18
C SER A 219 -17.63 18.64 -16.98
N PRO A 220 -17.41 17.42 -16.48
CA PRO A 220 -16.08 16.90 -16.16
C PRO A 220 -15.15 16.77 -17.39
N THR A 221 -15.71 16.90 -18.59
CA THR A 221 -15.04 16.87 -19.89
C THR A 221 -14.69 18.26 -20.42
N SER A 222 -15.07 19.33 -19.72
CA SER A 222 -14.72 20.69 -20.12
C SER A 222 -13.22 20.92 -19.96
N GLU A 223 -12.63 21.66 -20.91
CA GLU A 223 -11.19 21.97 -20.88
C GLU A 223 -10.77 22.66 -19.58
N ASN A 224 -11.59 23.59 -19.10
CA ASN A 224 -11.36 24.31 -17.85
C ASN A 224 -11.30 23.35 -16.64
N TYR A 225 -12.20 22.38 -16.57
CA TYR A 225 -12.22 21.39 -15.50
C TYR A 225 -10.94 20.54 -15.50
N LEU A 226 -10.54 20.05 -16.67
CA LEU A 226 -9.34 19.22 -16.83
C LEU A 226 -8.05 19.99 -16.48
N ILE A 227 -7.95 21.24 -16.91
CA ILE A 227 -6.79 22.11 -16.62
C ILE A 227 -6.70 22.37 -15.12
N ILE A 228 -7.82 22.74 -14.47
CA ILE A 228 -7.84 23.06 -13.04
C ILE A 228 -7.56 21.81 -12.20
N SER A 229 -8.15 20.66 -12.52
CA SER A 229 -7.85 19.39 -11.82
C SER A 229 -6.37 19.04 -11.96
N SER A 230 -5.80 19.15 -13.16
CA SER A 230 -4.39 18.83 -13.40
C SER A 230 -3.43 19.75 -12.63
N ILE A 231 -3.67 21.07 -12.64
CA ILE A 231 -2.88 22.04 -11.88
C ILE A 231 -3.00 21.75 -10.38
N SER A 232 -4.23 21.51 -9.90
CA SER A 232 -4.48 21.23 -8.49
C SER A 232 -3.76 19.96 -8.04
N LEU A 233 -3.77 18.89 -8.84
CA LEU A 233 -3.05 17.65 -8.54
C LEU A 233 -1.55 17.89 -8.42
N PHE A 234 -0.98 18.70 -9.30
CA PHE A 234 0.45 19.04 -9.27
C PHE A 234 0.81 19.82 -8.00
N VAL A 235 0.01 20.83 -7.64
CA VAL A 235 0.20 21.64 -6.41
C VAL A 235 0.07 20.76 -5.16
N CYS A 236 -0.99 19.94 -5.06
CA CYS A 236 -1.19 19.05 -3.92
C CYS A 236 -0.04 18.05 -3.75
N SER A 237 0.49 17.52 -4.87
CA SER A 237 1.63 16.59 -4.85
C SER A 237 2.90 17.25 -4.32
N ILE A 238 3.20 18.49 -4.73
CA ILE A 238 4.35 19.26 -4.24
C ILE A 238 4.23 19.51 -2.73
N VAL A 239 3.07 20.00 -2.28
CA VAL A 239 2.81 20.30 -0.87
C VAL A 239 3.06 19.07 0.01
N ILE A 240 2.60 17.90 -0.42
CA ILE A 240 2.77 16.66 0.35
C ILE A 240 4.22 16.20 0.36
N MET A 241 4.93 16.26 -0.77
CA MET A 241 6.36 15.97 -0.76
C MET A 241 7.11 16.89 0.21
N SER A 242 6.77 18.18 0.24
CA SER A 242 7.34 19.12 1.21
C SER A 242 7.02 18.75 2.67
N ILE A 243 5.77 18.36 2.97
CA ILE A 243 5.37 17.92 4.31
C ILE A 243 6.14 16.66 4.72
N LEU A 244 6.20 15.64 3.85
CA LEU A 244 6.90 14.38 4.13
C LEU A 244 8.40 14.60 4.38
N LEU A 245 9.05 15.44 3.58
CA LEU A 245 10.46 15.82 3.78
C LEU A 245 10.68 16.57 5.09
N TYR A 246 9.75 17.45 5.47
CA TYR A 246 9.82 18.19 6.73
C TYR A 246 9.62 17.27 7.94
N THR A 247 8.65 16.37 7.90
CA THR A 247 8.41 15.39 8.98
C THR A 247 9.55 14.38 9.10
N GLY A 248 10.14 13.95 7.98
CA GLY A 248 11.30 13.04 7.97
C GLY A 248 12.57 13.66 8.55
N LYS A 249 12.71 15.00 8.52
CA LYS A 249 13.82 15.71 9.18
C LYS A 249 13.62 15.89 10.68
N LYS A 250 12.38 15.88 11.17
CA LYS A 250 12.06 16.10 12.60
C LYS A 250 12.16 14.82 13.44
N GLY A 251 12.20 13.64 12.79
CA GLY A 251 12.36 12.33 13.41
C GLY A 251 13.78 11.75 13.33
N ARG A 252 14.80 12.57 13.04
CA ARG A 252 16.23 12.22 13.14
C ARG A 252 16.89 13.04 14.23
#